data_AF-J2WGN5-F1
#
_entry.id   AF-J2WGN5-F1
#
_cell.length_a   1.000
_cell.length_b   1.000
_cell.length_c   1.000
_cell.angle_alpha   90.00
_cell.angle_beta   90.00
_cell.angle_gamma   90.00
#
_symmetry.space_group_name_H-M   'P 1'
#
loop_
_entity.id
_entity.type
_entity.pdbx_description
1 polymer ?
#
loop_
_entity_poly.entity_id
_entity_poly.type
_entity_poly.pdbx_seq_one_letter_code
_entity_poly.pdbx_strand_id
1 'polypeptide(L)'
;MALLSAIWNYAKDDGYTSLANPCAGIKGNKETGRDTYVEDELFKRVHDKADAGLRDAMDLAYLTGERVTDTRLMDEQDVRDGQIWVLQEKTKAKRRIEVAGELKVLIDRIMSRKSGHKVRSTRLIVSEDGTPMTVAMLRRRFDMTREAAGVSKPEFKMRDLRAKTGTDKAESSGDIMQTKDQLGHTTVVMTEQYIRNRKSKSKSKSKSKSKSKSKKVSPTK
;
A
#
# COMPACT_ATOMS: atom_id res chain seq x y z
N MET A 1 8.65 -26.85 -1.56
CA MET A 1 8.35 -27.80 -0.47
C MET A 1 6.87 -27.85 -0.08
N ALA A 2 6.15 -26.73 0.02
CA ALA A 2 4.73 -26.74 0.39
C ALA A 2 3.83 -27.57 -0.57
N LEU A 3 4.03 -27.42 -1.89
CA LEU A 3 3.24 -28.15 -2.89
C LEU A 3 3.45 -29.66 -2.84
N LEU A 4 4.70 -30.12 -2.82
CA LEU A 4 5.02 -31.55 -2.73
C LEU A 4 4.48 -32.18 -1.45
N SER A 5 4.61 -31.47 -0.31
CA SER A 5 4.05 -31.92 0.96
C SER A 5 2.52 -32.06 0.90
N ALA A 6 1.83 -31.11 0.26
CA ALA A 6 0.37 -31.16 0.08
C ALA A 6 -0.06 -32.34 -0.82
N ILE A 7 0.61 -32.52 -1.95
CA ILE A 7 0.35 -33.65 -2.86
C ILE A 7 0.59 -34.99 -2.13
N TRP A 8 1.67 -35.10 -1.36
CA TRP A 8 1.98 -36.34 -0.63
C TRP A 8 0.95 -36.64 0.46
N ASN A 9 0.51 -35.62 1.20
CA ASN A 9 -0.52 -35.79 2.22
C ASN A 9 -1.86 -36.19 1.59
N TYR A 10 -2.22 -35.61 0.44
CA TYR A 10 -3.39 -36.04 -0.33
C TYR A 10 -3.26 -37.50 -0.80
N ALA A 11 -2.11 -37.87 -1.37
CA ALA A 11 -1.85 -39.24 -1.81
C ALA A 11 -1.89 -40.25 -0.67
N LYS A 12 -1.51 -39.84 0.55
CA LYS A 12 -1.62 -40.66 1.75
C LYS A 12 -3.06 -40.81 2.24
N ASP A 13 -3.85 -39.74 2.18
CA ASP A 13 -5.26 -39.72 2.58
C ASP A 13 -6.13 -40.58 1.64
N ASP A 14 -5.85 -40.52 0.32
CA ASP A 14 -6.55 -41.30 -0.71
C ASP A 14 -5.99 -42.73 -0.86
N GLY A 15 -5.03 -43.14 -0.01
CA GLY A 15 -4.54 -44.52 0.07
C GLY A 15 -3.50 -44.93 -0.99
N TYR A 16 -3.03 -44.01 -1.85
CA TYR A 16 -1.97 -44.29 -2.83
C TYR A 16 -0.61 -44.60 -2.19
N THR A 17 -0.38 -44.17 -0.95
CA THR A 17 0.84 -44.48 -0.21
C THR A 17 0.61 -44.51 1.30
N SER A 18 1.28 -45.42 2.00
CA SER A 18 1.35 -45.44 3.46
C SER A 18 2.63 -44.79 4.00
N LEU A 19 3.55 -44.41 3.12
CA LEU A 19 4.86 -43.89 3.48
C LEU A 19 4.76 -42.50 4.12
N ALA A 20 5.69 -42.22 5.04
CA ALA A 20 5.80 -40.91 5.67
C ALA A 20 6.11 -39.82 4.64
N ASN A 21 5.58 -38.62 4.87
CA ASN A 21 5.79 -37.49 3.98
C ASN A 21 7.28 -37.12 3.93
N PRO A 22 7.94 -37.16 2.76
CA PRO A 22 9.38 -36.88 2.65
C PRO A 22 9.73 -35.42 2.91
N CYS A 23 8.73 -34.52 2.92
CA CYS A 23 8.90 -33.13 3.33
C CYS A 23 8.73 -32.93 4.84
N ALA A 24 8.36 -33.97 5.61
CA ALA A 24 8.27 -33.88 7.06
C ALA A 24 9.65 -33.60 7.66
N GLY A 25 9.75 -32.61 8.55
CA GLY A 25 11.02 -32.18 9.14
C GLY A 25 11.88 -31.29 8.24
N ILE A 26 11.52 -31.09 6.97
CA ILE A 26 12.22 -30.13 6.11
C ILE A 26 11.73 -28.72 6.39
N LYS A 27 12.65 -27.85 6.81
CA LYS A 27 12.35 -26.45 7.06
C LYS A 27 11.92 -25.75 5.77
N GLY A 28 10.74 -25.14 5.79
CA GLY A 28 10.25 -24.35 4.68
C GLY A 28 11.17 -23.14 4.39
N ASN A 29 11.28 -22.79 3.11
CA ASN A 29 11.97 -21.58 2.71
C ASN A 29 11.24 -20.37 3.29
N LYS A 30 11.94 -19.57 4.10
CA LYS A 30 11.41 -18.30 4.59
C LYS A 30 11.57 -17.27 3.48
N GLU A 31 10.46 -16.84 2.90
CA GLU A 31 10.47 -15.71 1.98
C GLU A 31 10.59 -14.41 2.78
N THR A 32 11.62 -13.62 2.49
CA THR A 32 11.73 -12.27 3.02
C THR A 32 10.89 -11.34 2.16
N GLY A 33 9.88 -10.71 2.77
CA GLY A 33 9.13 -9.65 2.11
C GLY A 33 10.05 -8.49 1.71
N ARG A 34 9.64 -7.71 0.71
CA ARG A 34 10.30 -6.42 0.41
C ARG A 34 10.25 -5.54 1.66
N ASP A 35 11.22 -4.65 1.84
CA ASP A 35 11.24 -3.62 2.89
C ASP A 35 11.45 -2.19 2.38
N THR A 36 11.15 -1.99 1.09
CA THR A 36 11.34 -0.69 0.44
C THR A 36 10.23 0.27 0.84
N TYR A 37 10.60 1.38 1.49
CA TYR A 37 9.75 2.55 1.64
C TYR A 37 9.97 3.50 0.45
N VAL A 38 8.88 4.08 -0.06
CA VAL A 38 8.91 5.04 -1.17
C VAL A 38 8.89 6.45 -0.58
N GLU A 39 10.04 7.13 -0.63
CA GLU A 39 10.18 8.51 -0.19
C GLU A 39 9.39 9.48 -1.10
N ASP A 40 8.98 10.63 -0.56
CA ASP A 40 8.18 11.62 -1.29
C ASP A 40 8.89 12.14 -2.55
N GLU A 41 10.21 12.34 -2.47
CA GLU A 41 11.03 12.75 -3.61
C GLU A 41 11.03 11.69 -4.73
N LEU A 42 11.08 10.41 -4.35
CA LEU A 42 11.07 9.31 -5.30
C LEU A 42 9.68 9.17 -5.96
N PHE A 43 8.63 9.27 -5.15
CA PHE A 43 7.25 9.30 -5.63
C PHE A 43 7.05 10.44 -6.63
N LYS A 44 7.42 11.66 -6.24
CA LYS A 44 7.28 12.87 -7.07
C LYS A 44 8.05 12.77 -8.37
N ARG A 45 9.29 12.27 -8.35
CA ARG A 45 10.12 12.11 -9.56
C ARG A 45 9.45 11.22 -10.61
N VAL A 46 8.84 10.11 -10.18
CA VAL A 46 8.10 9.22 -11.09
C VAL A 46 6.77 9.83 -11.50
N HIS A 47 6.05 10.46 -10.57
CA HIS A 47 4.78 11.14 -10.83
C HIS A 47 4.91 12.26 -11.87
N ASP A 48 5.95 13.08 -11.77
CA ASP A 48 6.24 14.17 -12.72
C ASP A 48 6.45 13.67 -14.15
N LYS A 49 6.92 12.43 -14.31
CA LYS A 49 7.12 11.77 -15.63
C LYS A 49 5.90 10.97 -16.10
N ALA A 50 4.91 10.73 -15.24
CA ALA A 50 3.73 9.93 -15.57
C ALA A 50 2.76 10.73 -16.46
N ASP A 51 2.07 10.02 -17.36
CA ASP A 51 0.91 10.57 -18.07
C ASP A 51 -0.27 10.76 -17.12
N ALA A 52 -1.29 11.52 -17.55
CA ALA A 52 -2.43 11.85 -16.71
C ALA A 52 -3.14 10.62 -16.11
N GLY A 53 -3.34 9.56 -16.91
CA GLY A 53 -4.00 8.34 -16.45
C GLY A 53 -3.17 7.59 -15.40
N LEU A 54 -1.85 7.54 -15.59
CA LEU A 54 -0.95 6.92 -14.61
C LEU A 54 -0.83 7.77 -13.33
N ARG A 55 -0.79 9.10 -13.43
CA ARG A 55 -0.80 10.01 -12.25
C ARG A 55 -2.06 9.80 -11.43
N ASP A 56 -3.23 9.77 -12.08
CA ASP A 56 -4.51 9.51 -11.41
C ASP A 56 -4.49 8.14 -10.70
N ALA A 57 -3.90 7.12 -11.33
CA ALA A 57 -3.78 5.80 -10.72
C ALA A 57 -2.83 5.76 -9.51
N MET A 58 -1.71 6.50 -9.57
CA MET A 58 -0.76 6.62 -8.46
C MET A 58 -1.38 7.38 -7.28
N ASP A 59 -2.02 8.52 -7.56
CA ASP A 59 -2.67 9.35 -6.55
C ASP A 59 -3.82 8.59 -5.89
N LEU A 60 -4.66 7.91 -6.68
CA LEU A 60 -5.79 7.15 -6.14
C LEU A 60 -5.32 5.97 -5.28
N ALA A 61 -4.28 5.25 -5.71
CA ALA A 61 -3.68 4.17 -4.92
C ALA A 61 -3.09 4.66 -3.61
N TYR A 62 -2.41 5.82 -3.63
CA TYR A 62 -1.80 6.41 -2.45
C TYR A 62 -2.85 6.94 -1.45
N LEU A 63 -3.87 7.67 -1.93
CA LEU A 63 -4.90 8.25 -1.06
C LEU A 63 -5.84 7.20 -0.47
N THR A 64 -6.19 6.17 -1.24
CA THR A 64 -7.09 5.10 -0.76
C THR A 64 -6.34 4.02 0.03
N GLY A 65 -5.06 3.82 -0.23
CA GLY A 65 -4.27 2.71 0.33
C GLY A 65 -4.71 1.34 -0.18
N GLU A 66 -5.48 1.28 -1.27
CA GLU A 66 -5.98 0.02 -1.83
C GLU A 66 -4.93 -0.71 -2.69
N ARG A 67 -5.18 -1.99 -3.01
CA ARG A 67 -4.28 -2.72 -3.92
C ARG A 67 -4.44 -2.17 -5.33
N VAL A 68 -3.35 -2.16 -6.10
CA VAL A 68 -3.35 -1.67 -7.49
C VAL A 68 -4.49 -2.27 -8.33
N THR A 69 -4.78 -3.56 -8.17
CA THR A 69 -5.91 -4.21 -8.86
C THR A 69 -7.25 -3.64 -8.43
N ASP A 70 -7.47 -3.48 -7.13
CA ASP A 70 -8.71 -2.94 -6.55
C ASP A 70 -8.87 -1.46 -6.96
N THR A 71 -7.81 -0.66 -6.87
CA THR A 71 -7.76 0.75 -7.32
C THR A 71 -8.13 0.89 -8.80
N ARG A 72 -7.55 0.05 -9.67
CA ARG A 72 -7.86 0.05 -11.12
C ARG A 72 -9.35 -0.24 -11.40
N LEU A 73 -9.98 -1.03 -10.55
CA LEU A 73 -11.37 -1.42 -10.68
C LEU A 73 -12.34 -0.40 -10.06
N MET A 74 -11.86 0.68 -9.44
CA MET A 74 -12.75 1.70 -8.90
C MET A 74 -13.55 2.39 -10.02
N ASP A 75 -14.85 2.55 -9.76
CA ASP A 75 -15.81 3.05 -10.71
C ASP A 75 -16.54 4.28 -10.15
N GLU A 76 -16.92 5.22 -11.02
CA GLU A 76 -17.74 6.37 -10.68
C GLU A 76 -19.06 5.95 -10.02
N GLN A 77 -19.62 4.83 -10.46
CA GLN A 77 -20.88 4.31 -9.93
C GLN A 77 -20.76 3.83 -8.48
N ASP A 78 -19.54 3.60 -7.98
CA ASP A 78 -19.29 3.21 -6.59
C ASP A 78 -19.12 4.42 -5.66
N VAL A 79 -19.11 5.64 -6.22
CA VAL A 79 -19.04 6.89 -5.46
C VAL A 79 -20.46 7.36 -5.14
N ARG A 80 -20.87 7.24 -3.88
CA ARG A 80 -22.22 7.56 -3.40
C ARG A 80 -22.15 8.12 -1.99
N ASP A 81 -23.02 9.06 -1.67
CA ASP A 81 -23.15 9.64 -0.32
C ASP A 81 -21.82 10.16 0.27
N GLY A 82 -20.96 10.74 -0.58
CA GLY A 82 -19.65 11.24 -0.17
C GLY A 82 -18.63 10.15 0.15
N GLN A 83 -18.87 8.90 -0.26
CA GLN A 83 -17.99 7.76 -0.01
C GLN A 83 -17.77 6.97 -1.30
N ILE A 84 -16.61 6.32 -1.43
CA ILE A 84 -16.35 5.32 -2.46
C ILE A 84 -16.42 3.91 -1.86
N TRP A 85 -17.24 3.05 -2.46
CA TRP A 85 -17.46 1.69 -2.02
C TRP A 85 -16.50 0.76 -2.76
N VAL A 86 -15.71 -0.02 -2.02
CA VAL A 86 -14.69 -0.90 -2.59
C VAL A 86 -14.90 -2.33 -2.09
N LEU A 87 -14.93 -3.29 -3.02
CA LEU A 87 -14.88 -4.72 -2.72
C LEU A 87 -13.51 -5.26 -3.10
N GLN A 88 -12.69 -5.59 -2.10
CA GLN A 88 -11.35 -6.11 -2.33
C GLN A 88 -11.43 -7.52 -2.95
N GLU A 89 -10.79 -7.75 -4.09
CA GLU A 89 -10.91 -9.01 -4.82
C GLU A 89 -10.33 -10.19 -4.04
N LYS A 90 -9.17 -9.98 -3.40
CA LYS A 90 -8.40 -11.03 -2.70
C LYS A 90 -9.06 -11.51 -1.42
N THR A 91 -9.62 -10.59 -0.64
CA THR A 91 -10.14 -10.85 0.71
C THR A 91 -11.65 -10.82 0.77
N LYS A 92 -12.33 -10.36 -0.30
CA LYS A 92 -13.77 -10.08 -0.36
C LYS A 92 -14.23 -9.07 0.69
N ALA A 93 -13.32 -8.30 1.27
CA ALA A 93 -13.65 -7.27 2.25
C ALA A 93 -14.39 -6.10 1.57
N LYS A 94 -15.53 -5.69 2.16
CA LYS A 94 -16.29 -4.51 1.77
C LYS A 94 -15.81 -3.29 2.54
N ARG A 95 -15.57 -2.20 1.84
CA ARG A 95 -14.90 -1.01 2.37
C ARG A 95 -15.63 0.23 1.89
N ARG A 96 -15.70 1.24 2.76
CA ARG A 96 -16.22 2.56 2.44
C ARG A 96 -15.14 3.55 2.80
N ILE A 97 -14.68 4.31 1.81
CA ILE A 97 -13.64 5.32 1.98
C ILE A 97 -14.31 6.67 1.79
N GLU A 98 -14.18 7.55 2.77
CA GLU A 98 -14.73 8.89 2.70
C GLU A 98 -14.02 9.70 1.60
N VAL A 99 -14.81 10.33 0.72
CA VAL A 99 -14.34 11.19 -0.35
C VAL A 99 -14.29 12.63 0.15
N ALA A 100 -13.21 12.95 0.85
CA ALA A 100 -12.94 14.28 1.39
C ALA A 100 -11.52 14.75 1.07
N GLY A 101 -11.25 16.04 1.27
CA GLY A 101 -9.92 16.63 1.10
C GLY A 101 -9.29 16.35 -0.26
N GLU A 102 -8.05 15.84 -0.25
CA GLU A 102 -7.28 15.55 -1.47
C GLU A 102 -7.94 14.49 -2.36
N LEU A 103 -8.64 13.50 -1.77
CA LEU A 103 -9.32 12.45 -2.54
C LEU A 103 -10.49 13.04 -3.34
N LYS A 104 -11.22 13.99 -2.74
CA LYS A 104 -12.28 14.70 -3.45
C LYS A 104 -11.72 15.51 -4.62
N VAL A 105 -10.64 16.27 -4.38
CA VAL A 105 -9.98 17.05 -5.44
C VAL A 105 -9.49 16.16 -6.58
N LEU A 106 -8.94 14.99 -6.26
CA LEU A 106 -8.52 14.00 -7.26
C LEU A 106 -9.70 13.49 -8.08
N ILE A 107 -10.79 13.06 -7.43
CA ILE A 107 -11.97 12.57 -8.13
C ILE A 107 -12.55 13.67 -9.03
N ASP A 108 -12.72 14.88 -8.52
CA ASP A 108 -13.25 16.00 -9.29
C ASP A 108 -12.35 16.33 -10.51
N ARG A 109 -11.01 16.25 -10.35
CA ARG A 109 -10.03 16.38 -11.46
C ARG A 109 -10.21 15.29 -12.51
N ILE A 110 -10.34 14.03 -12.10
CA ILE A 110 -10.56 12.88 -12.99
C ILE A 110 -11.87 13.08 -13.77
N MET A 111 -12.96 13.40 -13.07
CA MET A 111 -14.29 13.59 -13.66
C MET A 111 -14.30 14.71 -14.70
N SER A 112 -13.65 15.84 -14.38
CA SER A 112 -13.50 16.98 -15.28
C SER A 112 -12.72 16.60 -16.53
N ARG A 113 -11.55 15.96 -16.39
CA ARG A 113 -10.75 15.48 -17.53
C ARG A 113 -11.55 14.54 -18.42
N LYS A 114 -12.30 13.62 -17.82
CA LYS A 114 -13.11 12.63 -18.53
C LYS A 114 -14.29 13.22 -19.30
N SER A 115 -14.80 14.38 -18.89
CA SER A 115 -15.87 15.07 -19.61
C SER A 115 -15.46 15.48 -21.03
N GLY A 116 -14.16 15.67 -21.28
CA GLY A 116 -13.62 16.01 -22.60
C GLY A 116 -13.34 14.81 -23.51
N HIS A 117 -13.49 13.56 -23.04
CA HIS A 117 -13.22 12.38 -23.87
C HIS A 117 -14.43 11.99 -24.72
N LYS A 118 -14.19 11.60 -25.97
CA LYS A 118 -15.23 11.07 -26.88
C LYS A 118 -15.84 9.77 -26.35
N VAL A 119 -15.02 8.92 -25.75
CA VAL A 119 -15.45 7.69 -25.09
C VAL A 119 -15.42 7.93 -23.59
N ARG A 120 -16.60 7.91 -22.95
CA ARG A 120 -16.72 8.11 -21.50
C ARG A 120 -16.93 6.76 -20.80
N SER A 121 -15.86 6.20 -20.27
CA SER A 121 -15.98 5.07 -19.34
C SER A 121 -16.47 5.53 -17.97
N THR A 122 -17.08 4.63 -17.21
CA THR A 122 -17.40 4.81 -15.78
C THR A 122 -16.19 4.53 -14.87
N ARG A 123 -15.13 3.88 -15.36
CA ARG A 123 -13.91 3.59 -14.55
C ARG A 123 -13.16 4.87 -14.20
N LEU A 124 -12.71 5.03 -12.96
CA LEU A 124 -11.96 6.23 -12.56
C LEU A 124 -10.61 6.35 -13.30
N ILE A 125 -9.91 5.23 -13.49
CA ILE A 125 -8.62 5.22 -14.18
C ILE A 125 -8.80 4.93 -15.67
N VAL A 126 -8.63 5.97 -16.48
CA VAL A 126 -8.71 5.91 -17.94
C VAL A 126 -7.45 6.45 -18.60
N SER A 127 -7.13 5.92 -19.79
CA SER A 127 -6.10 6.46 -20.68
C SER A 127 -6.55 7.76 -21.36
N GLU A 128 -5.65 8.33 -22.17
CA GLU A 128 -5.82 9.60 -22.87
C GLU A 128 -6.99 9.63 -23.86
N ASP A 129 -7.38 8.47 -24.37
CA ASP A 129 -8.53 8.26 -25.26
C ASP A 129 -9.85 8.06 -24.50
N GLY A 130 -9.80 8.00 -23.16
CA GLY A 130 -10.96 7.75 -22.29
C GLY A 130 -11.27 6.28 -22.05
N THR A 131 -10.48 5.35 -22.59
CA THR A 131 -10.70 3.91 -22.36
C THR A 131 -10.18 3.45 -20.99
N PRO A 132 -10.82 2.46 -20.35
CA PRO A 132 -10.33 1.88 -19.10
C PRO A 132 -8.92 1.33 -19.21
N MET A 133 -8.06 1.65 -18.25
CA MET A 133 -6.74 1.05 -18.24
C MET A 133 -6.79 -0.42 -17.78
N THR A 134 -6.12 -1.28 -18.55
CA THR A 134 -5.89 -2.68 -18.17
C THR A 134 -4.72 -2.80 -17.20
N VAL A 135 -4.60 -3.96 -16.54
CA VAL A 135 -3.45 -4.27 -15.67
C VAL A 135 -2.13 -4.20 -16.45
N ALA A 136 -2.12 -4.71 -17.68
CA ALA A 136 -0.94 -4.69 -18.55
C ALA A 136 -0.54 -3.26 -18.92
N MET A 137 -1.53 -2.39 -19.23
CA MET A 137 -1.28 -0.98 -19.53
C MET A 137 -0.68 -0.25 -18.33
N LEU A 138 -1.30 -0.34 -17.15
CA LEU A 138 -0.77 0.31 -15.94
C LEU A 138 0.65 -0.16 -15.62
N ARG A 139 0.89 -1.48 -15.67
CA ARG A 139 2.22 -2.04 -15.42
C ARG A 139 3.26 -1.53 -16.42
N ARG A 140 2.94 -1.56 -17.72
CA ARG A 140 3.84 -1.11 -18.78
C ARG A 140 4.16 0.37 -18.64
N ARG A 141 3.13 1.21 -18.48
CA ARG A 141 3.31 2.66 -18.32
C ARG A 141 4.14 2.99 -17.08
N PHE A 142 3.84 2.35 -15.95
CA PHE A 142 4.63 2.54 -14.73
C PHE A 142 6.09 2.11 -14.91
N ASP A 143 6.35 0.94 -15.52
CA ASP A 143 7.72 0.49 -15.78
C ASP A 143 8.48 1.48 -16.69
N MET A 144 7.86 1.96 -17.77
CA MET A 144 8.43 2.97 -18.68
C MET A 144 8.69 4.31 -17.99
N THR A 145 7.71 4.83 -17.22
CA THR A 145 7.83 6.09 -16.49
C THR A 145 8.93 6.01 -15.43
N ARG A 146 9.04 4.89 -14.74
CA ARG A 146 10.08 4.65 -13.74
C ARG A 146 11.47 4.65 -14.39
N GLU A 147 11.62 3.99 -15.52
CA GLU A 147 12.87 3.98 -16.29
C GLU A 147 13.23 5.40 -16.78
N ALA A 148 12.26 6.14 -17.31
CA ALA A 148 12.43 7.55 -17.71
C ALA A 148 12.77 8.49 -16.54
N ALA A 149 12.37 8.12 -15.32
CA ALA A 149 12.72 8.83 -14.08
C ALA A 149 14.08 8.41 -13.50
N GLY A 150 14.79 7.47 -14.14
CA GLY A 150 16.08 6.94 -13.66
C GLY A 150 15.97 6.11 -12.39
N VAL A 151 14.82 5.50 -12.13
CA VAL A 151 14.55 4.71 -10.92
C VAL A 151 14.58 3.22 -11.24
N SER A 152 15.31 2.43 -10.44
CA SER A 152 15.37 0.99 -10.68
C SER A 152 14.10 0.26 -10.20
N LYS A 153 13.76 -0.86 -10.83
CA LYS A 153 12.57 -1.68 -10.45
C LYS A 153 12.56 -2.17 -9.00
N PRO A 154 13.70 -2.52 -8.38
CA PRO A 154 13.73 -2.85 -6.96
C PRO A 154 13.41 -1.68 -6.04
N GLU A 155 13.67 -0.43 -6.45
CA GLU A 155 13.45 0.77 -5.64
C GLU A 155 11.98 1.20 -5.58
N PHE A 156 11.24 1.06 -6.69
CA PHE A 156 9.83 1.45 -6.69
C PHE A 156 8.97 0.53 -7.55
N LYS A 157 7.98 -0.08 -6.91
CA LYS A 157 6.86 -0.80 -7.54
C LYS A 157 5.56 -0.15 -7.10
N MET A 158 4.57 -0.09 -7.98
CA MET A 158 3.28 0.53 -7.67
C MET A 158 2.59 -0.07 -6.42
N ARG A 159 2.80 -1.37 -6.14
CA ARG A 159 2.30 -2.01 -4.91
C ARG A 159 2.92 -1.49 -3.62
N ASP A 160 4.09 -0.85 -3.71
CA ASP A 160 4.77 -0.26 -2.56
C ASP A 160 4.06 1.03 -2.08
N LEU A 161 3.19 1.64 -2.92
CA LEU A 161 2.34 2.77 -2.53
C LEU A 161 1.43 2.44 -1.35
N ARG A 162 0.91 1.21 -1.29
CA ARG A 162 0.09 0.76 -0.17
C ARG A 162 0.86 0.74 1.16
N ALA A 163 2.13 0.34 1.12
CA ALA A 163 2.99 0.38 2.30
C ALA A 163 3.37 1.83 2.66
N LYS A 164 3.59 2.68 1.65
CA LYS A 164 3.77 4.12 1.84
C LYS A 164 2.57 4.74 2.56
N THR A 165 1.35 4.56 2.05
CA THR A 165 0.11 5.04 2.67
C THR A 165 -0.03 4.56 4.11
N GLY A 166 0.21 3.27 4.36
CA GLY A 166 0.14 2.71 5.71
C GLY A 166 1.15 3.35 6.67
N THR A 167 2.38 3.55 6.22
CA THR A 167 3.44 4.18 7.02
C THR A 167 3.11 5.65 7.32
N ASP A 168 2.71 6.41 6.30
CA ASP A 168 2.41 7.84 6.44
C ASP A 168 1.17 8.08 7.31
N LYS A 169 0.16 7.21 7.21
CA LYS A 169 -1.02 7.26 8.07
C LYS A 169 -0.68 6.92 9.52
N ALA A 170 0.11 5.88 9.75
CA ALA A 170 0.53 5.49 11.09
C ALA A 170 1.37 6.60 11.75
N GLU A 171 2.25 7.25 11.00
CA GLU A 171 3.07 8.37 11.50
C GLU A 171 2.24 9.63 11.77
N SER A 172 1.29 9.97 10.91
CA SER A 172 0.46 11.18 11.06
C SER A 172 -0.63 11.05 12.12
N SER A 173 -1.29 9.88 12.21
CA SER A 173 -2.36 9.64 13.20
C SER A 173 -1.83 9.19 14.56
N GLY A 174 -0.64 8.59 14.61
CA GLY A 174 -0.14 7.89 15.79
C GLY A 174 -0.93 6.62 16.15
N ASP A 175 -1.92 6.24 15.33
CA ASP A 175 -2.86 5.15 15.62
C ASP A 175 -2.77 4.03 14.58
N ILE A 176 -2.17 2.91 15.01
CA ILE A 176 -2.03 1.71 14.19
C ILE A 176 -3.37 1.03 13.89
N MET A 177 -4.40 1.22 14.73
CA MET A 177 -5.72 0.65 14.50
C MET A 177 -6.43 1.34 13.35
N GLN A 178 -6.40 2.67 13.30
CA GLN A 178 -6.91 3.43 12.15
C GLN A 178 -6.21 3.03 10.84
N THR A 179 -4.90 2.81 10.91
CA THR A 179 -4.11 2.35 9.75
C THR A 179 -4.51 0.93 9.31
N LYS A 180 -4.66 0.00 10.26
CA LYS A 180 -5.18 -1.35 10.02
C LYS A 180 -6.56 -1.29 9.37
N ASP A 181 -7.43 -0.45 9.92
CA ASP A 181 -8.80 -0.28 9.47
C ASP A 181 -8.91 0.50 8.18
N GLN A 182 -7.87 1.19 7.69
CA GLN A 182 -7.78 1.79 6.35
C GLN A 182 -7.20 0.81 5.32
N LEU A 183 -6.23 -0.02 5.71
CA LEU A 183 -5.69 -1.05 4.82
C LEU A 183 -6.64 -2.27 4.72
N GLY A 184 -7.53 -2.48 5.69
CA GLY A 184 -8.42 -3.65 5.71
C GLY A 184 -7.66 -4.93 6.05
N HIS A 185 -6.73 -4.82 7.00
CA HIS A 185 -6.04 -5.97 7.55
C HIS A 185 -6.82 -6.54 8.73
N THR A 186 -6.91 -7.87 8.81
CA THR A 186 -7.63 -8.55 9.90
C THR A 186 -6.89 -8.40 11.23
N THR A 187 -5.55 -8.41 11.21
CA THR A 187 -4.70 -8.36 12.41
C THR A 187 -3.73 -7.18 12.37
N VAL A 188 -3.32 -6.71 13.55
CA VAL A 188 -2.32 -5.64 13.69
C VAL A 188 -0.96 -6.05 13.13
N VAL A 189 -0.57 -7.33 13.31
CA VAL A 189 0.67 -7.91 12.76
C VAL A 189 0.76 -7.74 11.24
N MET A 190 -0.36 -7.86 10.52
CA MET A 190 -0.37 -7.60 9.09
C MET A 190 -0.12 -6.12 8.77
N THR A 191 -0.60 -5.19 9.59
CA THR A 191 -0.34 -3.76 9.43
C THR A 191 1.11 -3.41 9.74
N GLU A 192 1.73 -4.03 10.74
CA GLU A 192 3.16 -3.86 11.04
C GLU A 192 4.04 -4.21 9.83
N GLN A 193 3.68 -5.21 9.02
CA GLN A 193 4.41 -5.54 7.80
C GLN A 193 4.36 -4.45 6.72
N TYR A 194 3.38 -3.53 6.78
CA TYR A 194 3.22 -2.42 5.85
C TYR A 194 3.80 -1.12 6.42
N ILE A 195 4.06 -1.04 7.73
CA ILE A 195 4.77 0.07 8.34
C ILE A 195 6.26 -0.14 8.06
N ARG A 196 6.83 0.70 7.21
CA ARG A 196 8.24 0.65 6.82
C ARG A 196 9.07 1.62 7.66
N ASN A 197 10.32 1.27 7.91
CA ASN A 197 11.25 2.20 8.51
C ASN A 197 11.75 3.20 7.46
N ARG A 198 11.42 4.48 7.62
CA ARG A 198 12.08 5.57 6.87
C ARG A 198 13.58 5.53 7.15
N LYS A 199 14.42 5.66 6.11
CA LYS A 199 15.88 5.71 6.26
C LYS A 199 16.35 6.90 7.12
N SER A 200 15.48 7.88 7.36
CA SER A 200 15.76 9.11 8.11
C SER A 200 14.99 9.24 9.42
N LYS A 201 15.01 8.24 10.32
CA LYS A 201 14.75 8.56 11.74
C LYS A 201 15.97 9.26 12.32
N SER A 202 16.04 10.58 12.09
CA SER A 202 16.88 11.49 12.87
C SER A 202 16.46 11.33 14.34
N LYS A 203 17.30 10.64 15.12
CA LYS A 203 17.13 10.61 16.58
C LYS A 203 17.43 12.02 17.09
N SER A 204 16.40 12.83 17.33
CA SER A 204 16.57 14.02 18.17
C SER A 204 16.94 13.51 19.57
N LYS A 205 18.22 13.66 19.95
CA LYS A 205 18.64 13.45 21.33
C LYS A 205 17.92 14.50 22.18
N SER A 206 16.86 14.13 22.87
CA SER A 206 16.29 14.97 23.91
C SER A 206 17.37 15.19 24.97
N LYS A 207 17.76 16.45 25.18
CA LYS A 207 18.74 16.87 26.19
C LYS A 207 18.32 16.29 27.54
N SER A 208 19.19 15.48 28.14
CA SER A 208 19.09 15.03 29.51
C SER A 208 19.02 16.24 30.44
N LYS A 209 17.91 16.39 31.16
CA LYS A 209 17.73 17.36 32.25
C LYS A 209 18.90 17.24 33.24
N SER A 210 19.72 18.27 33.35
CA SER A 210 20.63 18.47 34.47
C SER A 210 19.80 18.66 35.74
N LYS A 211 19.77 17.65 36.63
CA LYS A 211 19.23 17.78 37.98
C LYS A 211 20.15 18.71 38.78
N SER A 212 19.68 19.91 39.10
CA SER A 212 20.22 20.74 40.17
C SER A 212 20.01 20.02 41.50
N LYS A 213 21.10 19.63 42.17
CA LYS A 213 21.06 19.17 43.57
C LYS A 213 21.10 20.40 44.48
N SER A 214 19.95 20.79 45.01
CA SER A 214 19.85 21.68 46.17
C SER A 214 20.33 20.91 47.41
N LYS A 215 21.47 21.31 47.99
CA LYS A 215 21.95 20.79 49.28
C LYS A 215 21.13 21.47 50.39
N LYS A 216 20.21 20.72 51.01
CA LYS A 216 19.70 21.02 52.35
C LYS A 216 20.86 20.92 53.34
N VAL A 217 21.19 22.01 54.02
CA VAL A 217 22.00 22.00 55.24
C VAL A 217 21.01 22.04 56.40
N SER A 218 20.99 20.97 57.19
CA SER A 218 20.22 20.83 58.43
C SER A 218 20.94 21.51 59.60
N PRO A 219 20.24 22.10 60.58
CA PRO A 219 20.85 22.73 61.76
C PRO A 219 20.88 21.77 62.96
N THR A 220 22.01 21.69 63.67
CA THR A 220 22.23 21.35 65.11
C THR A 220 23.73 21.09 65.29
N LYS A 221 24.43 21.56 66.31
CA LYS A 221 24.10 21.87 67.71
C LYS A 221 24.99 23.01 68.20
#